data_AF-A0A085LHB3-F1
#
_entry.id   AF-A0A085LHB3-F1
#
_cell.length_a   1.000
_cell.length_b   1.000
_cell.length_c   1.000
_cell.angle_alpha   90.00
_cell.angle_beta   90.00
_cell.angle_gamma   90.00
#
_symmetry.space_group_name_H-M   'P 1'
#
loop_
_entity.id
_entity.type
_entity.pdbx_description
1 polymer ?
#
loop_
_entity_poly.entity_id
_entity_poly.type
_entity_poly.pdbx_seq_one_letter_code
_entity_poly.pdbx_strand_id
1 'polypeptide(L)'
;TGLLAAWAARRWPDARVVAADRSDAAVRSRAHGARERRADRVRTVRDDAGATLADASADVVLLNPPFHDGAAVRTDAAHRMFATAGRVLRPGGELWCVWNSHLRYRPALERAVGPTTQVARARASR
;
A
#
# COMPACT_ATOMS: atom_id res chain seq x y z
N THR A 1 3.44 9.60 -2.88
CA THR A 1 4.85 9.38 -3.31
C THR A 1 5.02 7.92 -3.69
N GLY A 2 5.36 7.59 -4.93
CA GLY A 2 5.34 6.21 -5.46
C GLY A 2 6.52 5.31 -5.09
N LEU A 3 7.15 5.49 -3.92
CA LEU A 3 8.40 4.80 -3.56
C LEU A 3 8.24 3.28 -3.45
N LEU A 4 7.22 2.79 -2.75
CA LEU A 4 6.95 1.35 -2.64
C LEU A 4 6.76 0.69 -4.01
N ALA A 5 5.96 1.32 -4.87
CA ALA A 5 5.75 0.83 -6.22
C ALA A 5 7.04 0.87 -7.06
N ALA A 6 7.92 1.87 -6.88
CA ALA A 6 9.18 1.98 -7.62
C ALA A 6 10.18 0.91 -7.15
N TRP A 7 10.26 0.70 -5.84
CA TRP A 7 11.03 -0.38 -5.25
C TRP A 7 10.54 -1.75 -5.73
N ALA A 8 9.22 -2.01 -5.70
CA ALA A 8 8.63 -3.28 -6.12
C ALA A 8 8.94 -3.58 -7.60
N ALA A 9 8.73 -2.61 -8.50
CA ALA A 9 9.02 -2.78 -9.93
C ALA A 9 10.51 -3.02 -10.23
N ARG A 10 11.42 -2.59 -9.34
CA ARG A 10 12.86 -2.86 -9.45
C ARG A 10 13.23 -4.22 -8.84
N ARG A 11 12.63 -4.57 -7.69
CA ARG A 11 12.97 -5.77 -6.92
C ARG A 11 12.35 -7.05 -7.50
N TRP A 12 11.17 -6.92 -8.11
CA TRP A 12 10.39 -8.00 -8.70
C TRP A 12 10.22 -7.73 -10.20
N PRO A 13 11.19 -8.15 -11.03
CA PRO A 13 11.19 -7.79 -12.45
C PRO A 13 9.96 -8.31 -13.19
N ASP A 14 9.40 -9.45 -12.78
CA ASP A 14 8.26 -10.09 -13.45
C ASP A 14 6.90 -9.67 -12.88
N ALA A 15 6.89 -8.83 -11.83
CA ALA A 15 5.65 -8.37 -11.21
C ALA A 15 4.95 -7.30 -12.05
N ARG A 16 3.62 -7.37 -12.09
CA ARG A 16 2.75 -6.25 -12.48
C ARG A 16 2.46 -5.43 -11.24
N VAL A 17 2.73 -4.12 -11.28
CA VAL A 17 2.57 -3.25 -10.13
C VAL A 17 1.41 -2.30 -10.37
N VAL A 18 0.44 -2.29 -9.46
CA VAL A 18 -0.61 -1.28 -9.40
C VAL A 18 -0.34 -0.34 -8.23
N ALA A 19 -0.20 0.96 -8.51
CA ALA A 19 0.01 1.99 -7.51
C ALA A 19 -1.26 2.84 -7.38
N ALA A 20 -1.99 2.66 -6.28
CA ALA A 20 -3.16 3.45 -5.94
C ALA A 20 -2.80 4.61 -5.00
N ASP A 21 -3.15 5.85 -5.36
CA ASP A 21 -2.94 7.06 -4.53
C ASP A 21 -4.07 8.07 -4.79
N ARG A 22 -4.48 8.85 -3.79
CA ARG A 22 -5.49 9.91 -3.96
C ARG A 22 -4.92 11.16 -4.64
N SER A 23 -3.60 11.34 -4.57
CA SER A 23 -2.90 12.54 -5.04
C SER A 23 -2.41 12.41 -6.49
N ASP A 24 -2.76 13.41 -7.30
CA ASP A 24 -2.29 13.51 -8.68
C ASP A 24 -0.79 13.69 -8.81
N ALA A 25 -0.16 14.39 -7.86
CA ALA A 25 1.28 14.65 -7.87
C ALA A 25 2.08 13.35 -7.69
N ALA A 26 1.55 12.39 -6.93
CA ALA A 26 2.15 11.08 -6.76
C ALA A 26 2.02 10.21 -8.04
N VAL A 27 0.92 10.36 -8.77
CA VAL A 27 0.68 9.71 -10.06
C VAL A 27 1.60 10.30 -11.14
N ARG A 28 1.74 11.63 -11.21
CA ARG A 28 2.55 12.33 -12.23
C ARG A 28 4.07 12.24 -12.00
N SER A 29 4.55 12.25 -10.76
CA SER A 29 6.00 12.12 -10.44
C SER A 29 6.60 10.80 -10.99
N ARG A 30 5.76 9.79 -11.21
CA ARG A 30 6.17 8.46 -11.67
C ARG A 30 6.35 8.34 -13.18
N ALA A 31 5.65 9.14 -13.98
CA ALA A 31 5.87 9.21 -15.42
C ALA A 31 7.29 9.68 -15.78
N HIS A 32 7.98 10.37 -14.85
CA HIS A 32 9.32 10.88 -15.07
C HIS A 32 10.44 9.88 -14.73
N GLY A 33 10.25 9.01 -13.72
CA GLY A 33 11.24 8.00 -13.31
C GLY A 33 11.12 6.65 -14.05
N ALA A 34 10.00 6.41 -14.75
CA ALA A 34 9.76 5.18 -15.52
C ALA A 34 10.21 5.27 -16.99
N ARG A 35 10.94 6.32 -17.39
CA ARG A 35 11.49 6.45 -18.76
C ARG A 35 12.52 5.37 -19.10
N GLU A 36 12.97 4.58 -18.13
CA GLU A 36 13.84 3.43 -18.37
C GLU A 36 13.05 2.12 -18.40
N ARG A 37 12.70 1.65 -19.61
CA ARG A 37 12.39 0.25 -20.00
C ARG A 37 11.30 -0.53 -19.21
N ARG A 38 10.59 0.09 -18.25
CA ARG A 38 9.64 -0.60 -17.35
C ARG A 38 8.27 0.06 -17.21
N ALA A 39 7.97 1.08 -18.02
CA ALA A 39 6.73 1.86 -17.95
C ALA A 39 5.46 0.99 -18.08
N ASP A 40 5.50 -0.06 -18.92
CA ASP A 40 4.32 -0.90 -19.21
C ASP A 40 3.90 -1.82 -18.07
N ARG A 41 4.75 -1.99 -17.05
CA ARG A 41 4.50 -2.90 -15.91
C ARG A 41 3.95 -2.21 -14.69
N VAL A 42 3.96 -0.86 -14.67
CA VAL A 42 3.41 -0.10 -13.55
C VAL A 42 2.22 0.71 -13.99
N ARG A 43 1.05 0.32 -13.51
CA ARG A 43 -0.18 1.09 -13.66
C ARG A 43 -0.39 1.95 -12.43
N THR A 44 -0.59 3.24 -12.64
CA THR A 44 -1.07 4.15 -11.58
C THR A 44 -2.58 4.26 -11.67
N VAL A 45 -3.24 4.27 -10.51
CA VAL A 45 -4.68 4.49 -10.40
C VAL A 45 -4.89 5.58 -9.37
N ARG A 46 -5.64 6.61 -9.76
CA ARG A 46 -6.14 7.57 -8.78
C ARG A 46 -7.37 6.94 -8.12
N ASP A 47 -7.27 6.66 -6.84
CA ASP A 47 -8.30 5.90 -6.12
C ASP A 47 -8.33 6.28 -4.64
N ASP A 48 -9.49 6.18 -3.99
CA ASP A 48 -9.61 6.24 -2.54
C ASP A 48 -9.39 4.85 -1.96
N ALA A 49 -8.24 4.65 -1.33
CA ALA A 49 -7.88 3.43 -0.62
C ALA A 49 -8.00 2.14 -1.46
N GLY A 50 -7.84 2.22 -2.78
CA GLY A 50 -7.88 1.06 -3.69
C GLY A 50 -9.28 0.49 -3.93
N ALA A 51 -10.34 1.27 -3.70
CA ALA A 51 -11.73 0.84 -3.83
C ALA A 51 -12.07 0.26 -5.22
N THR A 52 -11.40 0.70 -6.28
CA THR A 52 -11.64 0.27 -7.67
C THR A 52 -10.89 -1.00 -8.08
N LEU A 53 -9.98 -1.49 -7.24
CA LEU A 53 -9.24 -2.72 -7.51
C LEU A 53 -10.18 -3.93 -7.41
N ALA A 54 -9.97 -4.94 -8.24
CA ALA A 54 -10.79 -6.16 -8.22
C ALA A 54 -10.49 -7.04 -7.01
N ASP A 55 -11.49 -7.81 -6.58
CA ASP A 55 -11.35 -8.81 -5.51
C ASP A 55 -10.35 -9.89 -5.93
N ALA A 56 -9.62 -10.45 -4.95
CA ALA A 56 -8.67 -11.53 -5.16
C ALA A 56 -7.69 -11.35 -6.35
N SER A 57 -7.30 -10.09 -6.63
CA SER A 57 -6.50 -9.70 -7.79
C SER A 57 -5.01 -9.49 -7.49
N ALA A 58 -4.62 -9.53 -6.22
CA ALA A 58 -3.26 -9.26 -5.77
C ALA A 58 -2.65 -10.44 -5.01
N ASP A 59 -1.41 -10.78 -5.36
CA ASP A 59 -0.59 -11.74 -4.61
C ASP A 59 0.02 -11.09 -3.36
N VAL A 60 0.41 -9.81 -3.48
CA VAL A 60 1.05 -9.03 -2.43
C VAL A 60 0.50 -7.61 -2.43
N VAL A 61 0.16 -7.10 -1.24
CA VAL A 61 -0.18 -5.69 -1.02
C VAL A 61 0.92 -5.03 -0.19
N LEU A 62 1.48 -3.93 -0.68
CA LEU A 62 2.42 -3.09 0.06
C LEU A 62 1.70 -1.83 0.53
N LEU A 63 1.68 -1.58 1.84
CA LEU A 63 0.88 -0.52 2.43
C LEU A 63 1.67 0.37 3.39
N ASN A 64 1.54 1.68 3.21
CA ASN A 64 2.05 2.69 4.14
C ASN A 64 0.91 3.69 4.43
N PRO A 65 0.07 3.42 5.44
CA PRO A 65 -1.06 4.29 5.78
C PRO A 65 -0.58 5.69 6.23
N PRO A 66 -1.40 6.74 6.05
CA PRO A 66 -0.99 8.10 6.37
C PRO A 66 -0.84 8.34 7.89
N PHE A 67 0.21 9.09 8.29
CA PHE A 67 0.64 9.23 9.69
C PHE A 67 0.70 10.66 10.27
N HIS A 68 0.48 11.72 9.48
CA HIS A 68 0.46 13.14 9.93
C HIS A 68 -0.83 13.90 9.53
N ASP A 69 -1.29 14.82 10.41
CA ASP A 69 -2.53 15.66 10.43
C ASP A 69 -3.95 15.03 10.45
N GLY A 70 -4.74 15.32 11.50
CA GLY A 70 -6.16 14.95 11.68
C GLY A 70 -6.45 13.47 12.06
N ALA A 71 -6.32 13.10 13.33
CA ALA A 71 -6.34 11.70 13.80
C ALA A 71 -7.60 10.87 13.41
N ALA A 72 -8.80 11.44 13.45
CA ALA A 72 -10.04 10.69 13.20
C ALA A 72 -10.21 10.32 11.71
N VAL A 73 -10.22 11.32 10.82
CA VAL A 73 -10.41 11.13 9.36
C VAL A 73 -9.36 10.20 8.75
N ARG A 74 -8.12 10.20 9.28
CA ARG A 74 -7.07 9.28 8.79
C ARG A 74 -7.18 7.87 9.32
N THR A 75 -7.67 7.68 10.56
CA THR A 75 -7.93 6.33 11.08
C THR A 75 -8.97 5.64 10.22
N ASP A 76 -9.99 6.38 9.79
CA ASP A 76 -10.99 5.87 8.84
C ASP A 76 -10.36 5.52 7.49
N ALA A 77 -9.45 6.36 6.97
CA ALA A 77 -8.74 6.07 5.73
C ALA A 77 -7.85 4.82 5.85
N ALA A 78 -7.11 4.66 6.94
CA ALA A 78 -6.28 3.47 7.19
C ALA A 78 -7.14 2.20 7.30
N HIS A 79 -8.27 2.27 8.01
CA HIS A 79 -9.20 1.14 8.11
C HIS A 79 -9.80 0.77 6.76
N ARG A 80 -10.16 1.75 5.91
CA ARG A 80 -10.58 1.47 4.53
C ARG A 80 -9.47 0.80 3.72
N MET A 81 -8.22 1.27 3.86
CA MET A 81 -7.08 0.62 3.19
C MET A 81 -6.88 -0.83 3.65
N PHE A 82 -7.08 -1.13 4.94
CA PHE A 82 -6.99 -2.50 5.45
C PHE A 82 -8.11 -3.38 4.91
N ALA A 83 -9.35 -2.87 4.91
CA ALA A 83 -10.50 -3.60 4.35
C ALA A 83 -10.29 -3.89 2.85
N THR A 84 -9.81 -2.91 2.08
CA THR A 84 -9.42 -3.14 0.69
C THR A 84 -8.33 -4.19 0.57
N ALA A 85 -7.28 -4.13 1.40
CA ALA A 85 -6.19 -5.11 1.36
C ALA A 85 -6.73 -6.55 1.55
N GLY A 86 -7.63 -6.77 2.52
CA GLY A 86 -8.27 -8.06 2.73
C GLY A 86 -9.08 -8.54 1.52
N ARG A 87 -9.81 -7.63 0.86
CA ARG A 87 -10.65 -7.93 -0.31
C ARG A 87 -9.83 -8.24 -1.57
N VAL A 88 -8.78 -7.48 -1.83
CA VAL A 88 -8.01 -7.59 -3.08
C VAL A 88 -6.97 -8.71 -3.03
N LEU A 89 -6.57 -9.16 -1.84
CA LEU A 89 -5.66 -10.29 -1.70
C LEU A 89 -6.36 -11.58 -2.13
N ARG A 90 -5.69 -12.35 -2.99
CA ARG A 90 -6.10 -13.73 -3.28
C ARG A 90 -5.90 -14.61 -2.04
N PRO A 91 -6.55 -15.78 -1.95
CA PRO A 91 -6.21 -16.77 -0.93
C PRO A 91 -4.71 -17.09 -0.93
N GLY A 92 -4.08 -16.99 0.24
CA GLY A 92 -2.63 -17.16 0.39
C GLY A 92 -1.77 -15.96 -0.02
N GLY A 93 -2.37 -14.83 -0.36
CA GLY A 93 -1.65 -13.57 -0.57
C GLY A 93 -1.20 -12.90 0.73
N GLU A 94 -0.31 -11.92 0.63
CA GLU A 94 0.32 -11.28 1.78
C GLU A 94 0.16 -9.76 1.81
N LEU A 95 -0.12 -9.22 3.01
CA LEU A 95 -0.03 -7.79 3.29
C LEU A 95 1.28 -7.46 4.01
N TRP A 96 2.06 -6.54 3.45
CA TRP A 96 3.20 -5.91 4.11
C TRP A 96 2.87 -4.46 4.43
N CYS A 97 2.66 -4.18 5.71
CA CYS A 97 2.26 -2.86 6.20
C CYS A 97 3.34 -2.28 7.13
N VAL A 98 3.66 -1.00 6.94
CA VAL A 98 4.49 -0.23 7.88
C VAL A 98 3.63 0.85 8.52
N TRP A 99 3.73 0.99 9.85
CA TRP A 99 3.01 2.03 10.59
C TRP A 99 3.74 2.39 11.89
N ASN A 100 3.43 3.58 12.41
CA ASN A 100 3.94 4.00 13.71
C ASN A 100 3.21 3.25 14.84
N SER A 101 3.97 2.67 15.78
CA SER A 101 3.41 1.81 16.84
C SER A 101 2.33 2.50 17.69
N HIS A 102 2.38 3.83 17.85
CA HIS A 102 1.36 4.60 18.59
C HIS A 102 -0.02 4.57 17.94
N LEU A 103 -0.14 4.21 16.66
CA LEU A 103 -1.41 4.13 15.93
C LEU A 103 -2.22 2.87 16.26
N ARG A 104 -1.62 1.87 16.91
CA ARG A 104 -2.29 0.65 17.38
C ARG A 104 -3.11 -0.09 16.30
N TYR A 105 -2.67 -0.07 15.05
CA TYR A 105 -3.41 -0.68 13.92
C TYR A 105 -3.48 -2.21 13.89
N ARG A 106 -2.72 -2.92 14.75
CA ARG A 106 -2.63 -4.38 14.71
C ARG A 106 -4.00 -5.10 14.79
N PRO A 107 -4.93 -4.75 15.70
CA PRO A 107 -6.24 -5.41 15.72
C PRO A 107 -7.07 -5.15 14.47
N ALA A 108 -6.94 -3.98 13.84
CA ALA A 108 -7.65 -3.66 12.61
C ALA A 108 -7.09 -4.46 11.42
N LEU A 109 -5.77 -4.62 11.35
CA LEU A 109 -5.11 -5.49 10.37
C LEU A 109 -5.54 -6.94 10.55
N GLU A 110 -5.51 -7.47 11.78
CA GLU A 110 -5.86 -8.86 12.05
C GLU A 110 -7.30 -9.19 11.65
N ARG A 111 -8.24 -8.25 11.86
CA ARG A 111 -9.62 -8.41 11.38
C ARG A 111 -9.75 -8.36 9.86
N ALA A 112 -8.92 -7.57 9.19
CA ALA A 112 -9.06 -7.34 7.75
C ALA A 112 -8.34 -8.39 6.90
N VAL A 113 -7.15 -8.83 7.31
CA VAL A 113 -6.28 -9.73 6.53
C VAL A 113 -5.93 -11.04 7.22
N GLY A 114 -6.31 -11.20 8.49
CA GLY A 114 -6.01 -12.40 9.27
C GLY A 114 -4.70 -12.31 10.08
N PRO A 115 -4.15 -13.46 10.54
CA PRO A 115 -3.01 -13.50 11.46
C PRO A 115 -1.86 -12.59 11.03
N THR A 116 -1.45 -11.68 11.92
CA THR A 116 -0.45 -10.64 11.62
C THR A 116 0.75 -10.72 12.56
N THR A 117 1.94 -10.84 11.98
CA THR A 117 3.21 -10.90 12.71
C THR A 117 4.04 -9.64 12.49
N GLN A 118 4.72 -9.17 13.52
CA GLN A 118 5.66 -8.05 13.40
C GLN A 118 7.02 -8.57 12.87
N VAL A 119 7.35 -8.23 11.63
CA VAL A 119 8.60 -8.65 10.97
C VAL A 119 9.82 -7.80 11.37
N ALA A 120 9.60 -6.52 11.69
CA ALA A 120 10.66 -5.59 12.09
C ALA A 120 10.10 -4.44 12.94
N ARG A 121 10.96 -3.79 13.72
CA ARG A 121 10.67 -2.55 14.44
C ARG A 121 11.90 -1.65 14.45
N ALA A 122 11.74 -0.43 13.93
CA ALA A 122 12.72 0.63 14.06
C ALA A 122 12.30 1.62 15.15
N ARG A 123 13.27 2.28 15.79
CA ARG A 123 13.02 3.46 16.62
C ARG A 123 13.01 4.68 15.73
N ALA A 124 12.07 5.59 15.95
CA ALA A 124 12.16 6.92 15.36
C ALA A 124 13.42 7.61 15.93
N SER A 125 14.27 8.15 15.06
CA SER A 125 15.37 9.02 15.46
C SER A 125 14.80 10.21 16.23
N ARG A 126 15.45 10.58 17.34
CA ARG A 126 15.08 11.79 18.10
C ARG A 126 15.35 13.05 17.28
#